data_AF-A0AA44JTD6-F1
#
_entry.id   AF-A0AA44JTD6-F1
#
_cell.length_a   1.000
_cell.length_b   1.000
_cell.length_c   1.000
_cell.angle_alpha   90.00
_cell.angle_beta   90.00
_cell.angle_gamma   90.00
#
_symmetry.space_group_name_H-M   'P 1'
#
loop_
_entity.id
_entity.type
_entity.pdbx_description
1 polymer ?
#
loop_
_entity_poly.entity_id
_entity_poly.type
_entity_poly.pdbx_seq_one_letter_code
_entity_poly.pdbx_strand_id
1 'polypeptide(L)'
;MSKFSSLCLGVLLLSPISYSSASTIVEGCTTTPAIYHEQFIPTNSNMSKADKRSAVLRSLGMSSSEESFATHNFKGQWFYERESESTIYAGYKVRTHYLSVAITYTDTGLSTILCDSLNLKQSKSSIHRKAPQWKGTLDSRIRIEEGKQSLILMNESSNDINANIKALDLLMKNNYINKEEYLKIKSRIK
;
A
#
# COMPACT_ATOMS: atom_id res chain seq x y z
N MET A 1 -15.41 60.06 17.89
CA MET A 1 -16.04 59.29 16.80
C MET A 1 -14.99 58.34 16.23
N SER A 2 -14.95 57.09 16.73
CA SER A 2 -13.93 56.11 16.34
C SER A 2 -14.44 55.20 15.23
N LYS A 3 -13.69 55.12 14.13
CA LYS A 3 -13.95 54.23 12.99
C LYS A 3 -13.35 52.86 13.28
N PHE A 4 -14.19 51.84 13.42
CA PHE A 4 -13.75 50.43 13.40
C PHE A 4 -13.70 49.95 11.95
N SER A 5 -12.50 49.63 11.48
CA SER A 5 -12.30 48.95 10.18
C SER A 5 -12.47 47.45 10.38
N SER A 6 -13.48 46.90 9.71
CA SER A 6 -13.77 45.47 9.66
C SER A 6 -12.87 44.81 8.62
N LEU A 7 -11.98 43.92 9.07
CA LEU A 7 -11.16 43.07 8.20
C LEU A 7 -11.93 41.77 7.93
N CYS A 8 -12.41 41.61 6.69
CA CYS A 8 -12.97 40.35 6.22
C CYS A 8 -11.86 39.30 6.06
N LEU A 9 -11.87 38.28 6.91
CA LEU A 9 -11.10 37.04 6.70
C LEU A 9 -11.68 36.29 5.49
N GLY A 10 -10.95 36.26 4.38
CA GLY A 10 -11.26 35.43 3.22
C GLY A 10 -10.96 33.96 3.54
N VAL A 11 -12.02 33.16 3.66
CA VAL A 11 -11.92 31.70 3.75
C VAL A 11 -11.56 31.15 2.37
N LEU A 12 -10.33 30.69 2.20
CA LEU A 12 -9.89 29.95 1.02
C LEU A 12 -10.54 28.56 1.02
N LEU A 13 -11.62 28.41 0.26
CA LEU A 13 -12.25 27.12 -0.03
C LEU A 13 -11.34 26.32 -0.98
N LEU A 14 -10.49 25.47 -0.40
CA LEU A 14 -9.76 24.44 -1.15
C LEU A 14 -10.77 23.49 -1.81
N SER A 15 -10.88 23.57 -3.13
CA SER A 15 -11.72 22.68 -3.92
C SER A 15 -11.18 21.25 -3.84
N PRO A 16 -12.02 20.21 -3.69
CA PRO A 16 -11.56 18.83 -3.71
C PRO A 16 -11.01 18.48 -5.09
N ILE A 17 -9.71 18.19 -5.16
CA ILE A 17 -9.07 17.67 -6.37
C ILE A 17 -9.71 16.31 -6.66
N SER A 18 -10.57 16.27 -7.66
CA SER A 18 -11.18 15.03 -8.15
C SER A 18 -10.17 14.35 -9.06
N TYR A 19 -9.43 13.37 -8.52
CA TYR A 19 -8.60 12.50 -9.33
C TYR A 19 -9.51 11.59 -10.15
N SER A 20 -9.69 11.92 -11.42
CA SER A 20 -10.25 11.00 -12.42
C SER A 20 -9.19 9.96 -12.73
N SER A 21 -9.13 8.89 -11.94
CA SER A 21 -8.33 7.71 -12.26
C SER A 21 -8.91 7.09 -13.52
N ALA A 22 -8.16 7.14 -14.62
CA ALA A 22 -8.50 6.39 -15.82
C ALA A 22 -8.66 4.92 -15.43
N SER A 23 -9.89 4.41 -15.51
CA SER A 23 -10.22 3.01 -15.26
C SER A 23 -9.47 2.18 -16.28
N THR A 24 -8.29 1.69 -15.86
CA THR A 24 -7.55 0.71 -16.64
C THR A 24 -8.31 -0.58 -16.45
N ILE A 25 -8.98 -1.05 -17.49
CA ILE A 25 -9.66 -2.35 -17.47
C ILE A 25 -8.58 -3.38 -17.13
N VAL A 26 -8.63 -3.91 -15.91
CA VAL A 26 -7.69 -4.93 -15.48
C VAL A 26 -7.98 -6.18 -16.27
N GLU A 27 -6.99 -6.63 -17.04
CA GLU A 27 -7.09 -7.77 -17.94
C GLU A 27 -7.51 -9.02 -17.16
N GLY A 28 -8.71 -9.56 -17.45
CA GLY A 28 -9.24 -10.73 -16.76
C GLY A 28 -10.30 -10.44 -15.69
N CYS A 29 -10.75 -9.19 -15.52
CA CYS A 29 -11.95 -8.89 -14.74
C CYS A 29 -13.22 -8.95 -15.58
N THR A 30 -14.21 -9.68 -15.09
CA THR A 30 -15.52 -9.88 -15.77
C THR A 30 -16.55 -8.84 -15.34
N THR A 31 -16.32 -8.13 -14.22
CA THR A 31 -17.20 -7.06 -13.73
C THR A 31 -17.15 -5.82 -14.63
N THR A 32 -18.33 -5.30 -14.99
CA THR A 32 -18.47 -4.08 -15.78
C THR A 32 -18.02 -2.82 -15.02
N PRO A 33 -17.40 -1.83 -15.68
CA PRO A 33 -16.80 -0.67 -15.00
C PRO A 33 -17.68 0.23 -14.15
N ALA A 34 -18.98 0.26 -14.43
CA ALA A 34 -19.92 1.11 -13.72
C ALA A 34 -20.12 0.74 -12.24
N ILE A 35 -19.61 -0.41 -11.77
CA ILE A 35 -19.68 -0.87 -10.38
C ILE A 35 -18.29 -1.30 -9.87
N TYR A 36 -17.22 -0.62 -10.31
CA TYR A 36 -15.94 -0.82 -9.65
C TYR A 36 -16.02 -0.19 -8.26
N HIS A 37 -16.05 -1.04 -7.24
CA HIS A 37 -15.58 -0.67 -5.90
C HIS A 37 -14.06 -0.59 -5.94
N GLU A 38 -13.54 0.27 -6.80
CA GLU A 38 -12.12 0.59 -6.85
C GLU A 38 -11.79 1.38 -5.60
N GLN A 39 -10.75 0.96 -4.89
CA GLN A 39 -10.23 1.70 -3.77
C GLN A 39 -8.73 1.82 -3.91
N PHE A 40 -8.27 3.06 -3.81
CA PHE A 40 -6.86 3.37 -3.74
C PHE A 40 -6.36 3.21 -2.30
N ILE A 41 -5.23 2.52 -2.15
CA ILE A 41 -4.49 2.39 -0.90
C ILE A 41 -3.17 3.13 -1.12
N PRO A 42 -2.99 4.32 -0.50
CA PRO A 42 -1.71 5.02 -0.59
C PRO A 42 -0.63 4.19 0.10
N THR A 43 0.53 4.07 -0.54
CA THR A 43 1.70 3.41 0.02
C THR A 43 2.84 4.40 0.17
N ASN A 44 3.90 4.02 0.89
CA ASN A 44 5.13 4.80 0.88
C ASN A 44 5.69 4.87 -0.56
N SER A 45 6.02 6.07 -1.05
CA SER A 45 6.57 6.25 -2.40
C SER A 45 7.97 5.64 -2.55
N ASN A 46 8.68 5.45 -1.44
CA ASN A 46 10.01 4.84 -1.42
C ASN A 46 9.96 3.32 -1.40
N MET A 47 8.76 2.72 -1.26
CA MET A 47 8.62 1.26 -1.25
C MET A 47 8.75 0.71 -2.67
N SER A 48 9.65 -0.26 -2.85
CA SER A 48 9.80 -0.94 -4.13
C SER A 48 8.54 -1.76 -4.46
N LYS A 49 8.36 -2.07 -5.75
CA LYS A 49 7.28 -2.98 -6.18
C LYS A 49 7.37 -4.36 -5.48
N ALA A 50 8.59 -4.84 -5.23
CA ALA A 50 8.82 -6.11 -4.51
C ALA A 50 8.40 -6.03 -3.03
N ASP A 51 8.59 -4.89 -2.38
CA ASP A 51 8.12 -4.65 -1.01
C ASP A 51 6.60 -4.59 -0.94
N LYS A 52 5.97 -3.86 -1.88
CA LYS A 52 4.51 -3.77 -2.00
C LYS A 52 3.92 -5.17 -2.20
N ARG A 53 4.55 -5.95 -3.10
CA ARG A 53 4.20 -7.34 -3.34
C ARG A 53 4.28 -8.18 -2.08
N SER A 54 5.39 -8.10 -1.36
CA SER A 54 5.60 -8.86 -0.12
C SER A 54 4.56 -8.53 0.95
N ALA A 55 4.21 -7.25 1.12
CA ALA A 55 3.17 -6.83 2.04
C ALA A 55 1.78 -7.36 1.65
N VAL A 56 1.42 -7.30 0.36
CA VAL A 56 0.17 -7.89 -0.14
C VAL A 56 0.14 -9.39 0.12
N LEU A 57 1.20 -10.14 -0.20
CA LEU A 57 1.24 -11.59 0.02
C LEU A 57 1.10 -11.96 1.51
N ARG A 58 1.78 -11.24 2.42
CA ARG A 58 1.62 -11.44 3.87
C ARG A 58 0.19 -11.15 4.33
N SER A 59 -0.48 -10.17 3.74
CA SER A 59 -1.89 -9.86 4.05
C SER A 59 -2.86 -10.99 3.69
N LEU A 60 -2.47 -11.82 2.71
CA LEU A 60 -3.16 -13.03 2.28
C LEU A 60 -2.73 -14.28 3.07
N GLY A 61 -1.87 -14.12 4.08
CA GLY A 61 -1.36 -15.21 4.91
C GLY A 61 -0.23 -16.02 4.28
N MET A 62 0.38 -15.54 3.18
CA MET A 62 1.57 -16.16 2.62
C MET A 62 2.82 -15.67 3.36
N SER A 63 3.63 -16.59 3.88
CA SER A 63 4.96 -16.26 4.40
C SER A 63 5.95 -16.15 3.25
N SER A 64 6.88 -15.19 3.32
CA SER A 64 7.99 -15.07 2.37
C SER A 64 9.03 -16.19 2.51
N SER A 65 8.98 -16.97 3.59
CA SER A 65 10.00 -17.98 3.93
C SER A 65 9.65 -19.41 3.53
N GLU A 66 8.41 -19.70 3.15
CA GLU A 66 7.99 -21.06 2.78
C GLU A 66 7.00 -21.01 1.61
N GLU A 67 7.37 -21.65 0.50
CA GLU A 67 6.46 -22.02 -0.61
C GLU A 67 5.46 -23.13 -0.20
N SER A 68 5.17 -23.24 1.09
CA SER A 68 4.19 -24.17 1.63
C SER A 68 2.81 -23.57 1.38
N PHE A 69 2.26 -23.97 0.24
CA PHE A 69 0.86 -23.87 -0.13
C PHE A 69 -0.05 -24.02 1.10
N ALA A 70 -0.53 -22.89 1.64
CA ALA A 70 -1.72 -22.88 2.48
C ALA A 70 -2.95 -23.12 1.59
N THR A 71 -3.03 -24.33 1.01
CA THR A 71 -4.19 -24.93 0.35
C THR A 71 -5.35 -25.19 1.32
N HIS A 72 -5.25 -24.71 2.55
CA HIS A 72 -6.33 -24.79 3.51
C HIS A 72 -7.28 -23.62 3.28
N ASN A 73 -8.26 -23.90 2.41
CA ASN A 73 -9.53 -23.19 2.22
C ASN A 73 -10.26 -23.01 3.56
N PHE A 74 -9.78 -22.14 4.44
CA PHE A 74 -10.53 -21.73 5.60
C PHE A 74 -11.67 -20.82 5.13
N LYS A 75 -12.91 -21.28 5.34
CA LYS A 75 -14.10 -20.49 5.05
C LYS A 75 -13.96 -19.11 5.69
N GLY A 76 -14.11 -18.06 4.88
CA GLY A 76 -14.05 -16.68 5.35
C GLY A 76 -12.64 -16.11 5.49
N GLN A 77 -11.64 -16.68 4.82
CA GLN A 77 -10.30 -16.09 4.71
C GLN A 77 -9.98 -15.68 3.27
N TRP A 78 -9.10 -14.70 3.15
CA TRP A 78 -8.51 -14.27 1.88
C TRP A 78 -7.35 -15.21 1.52
N PHE A 79 -7.21 -15.53 0.25
CA PHE A 79 -6.14 -16.38 -0.27
C PHE A 79 -5.60 -15.83 -1.60
N TYR A 80 -4.36 -16.18 -1.90
CA TYR A 80 -3.73 -15.87 -3.18
C TYR A 80 -4.25 -16.81 -4.27
N GLU A 81 -4.62 -16.26 -5.43
CA GLU A 81 -5.11 -17.06 -6.58
C GLU A 81 -4.07 -17.18 -7.67
N ARG A 82 -3.60 -16.02 -8.14
CA ARG A 82 -2.67 -15.88 -9.25
C ARG A 82 -2.06 -14.49 -9.24
N GLU A 83 -1.02 -14.31 -10.04
CA GLU A 83 -0.33 -13.05 -10.22
C GLU A 83 -0.01 -12.85 -11.71
N SER A 84 -0.01 -11.59 -12.11
CA SER A 84 0.52 -11.09 -13.37
C SER A 84 1.59 -10.04 -13.05
N GLU A 85 2.30 -9.53 -14.05
CA GLU A 85 3.44 -8.64 -13.82
C GLU A 85 3.13 -7.46 -12.89
N SER A 86 1.95 -6.84 -13.00
CA SER A 86 1.57 -5.67 -12.20
C SER A 86 0.40 -5.89 -11.23
N THR A 87 -0.16 -7.10 -11.15
CA THR A 87 -1.43 -7.33 -10.45
C THR A 87 -1.45 -8.68 -9.76
N ILE A 88 -1.80 -8.69 -8.47
CA ILE A 88 -2.15 -9.88 -7.70
C ILE A 88 -3.66 -10.06 -7.67
N TYR A 89 -4.12 -11.29 -7.83
CA TYR A 89 -5.52 -11.67 -7.67
C TYR A 89 -5.70 -12.40 -6.35
N ALA A 90 -6.59 -11.86 -5.51
CA ALA A 90 -6.91 -12.38 -4.19
C ALA A 90 -8.35 -12.89 -4.16
N GLY A 91 -8.52 -14.13 -3.70
CA GLY A 91 -9.80 -14.81 -3.59
C GLY A 91 -10.35 -14.76 -2.17
N TYR A 92 -11.66 -14.73 -2.04
CA TYR A 92 -12.38 -14.88 -0.78
C TYR A 92 -13.54 -15.84 -0.96
N LYS A 93 -13.57 -16.92 -0.16
CA LYS A 93 -14.62 -17.93 -0.21
C LYS A 93 -15.34 -18.06 1.12
N VAL A 94 -16.65 -17.84 1.13
CA VAL A 94 -17.49 -18.00 2.32
C VAL A 94 -18.79 -18.72 1.99
N ARG A 95 -18.98 -19.90 2.59
CA ARG A 95 -20.11 -20.79 2.28
C ARG A 95 -20.16 -21.07 0.78
N THR A 96 -21.22 -20.63 0.09
CA THR A 96 -21.42 -20.75 -1.35
C THR A 96 -20.93 -19.54 -2.15
N HIS A 97 -20.51 -18.47 -1.49
CA HIS A 97 -20.10 -17.23 -2.14
C HIS A 97 -18.60 -17.21 -2.40
N TYR A 98 -18.24 -16.61 -3.52
CA TYR A 98 -16.86 -16.36 -3.90
C TYR A 98 -16.71 -14.94 -4.46
N LEU A 99 -15.59 -14.31 -4.17
CA LEU A 99 -15.21 -12.97 -4.60
C LEU A 99 -13.72 -12.97 -4.97
N SER A 100 -13.38 -12.38 -6.11
CA SER A 100 -11.99 -12.12 -6.51
C SER A 100 -11.72 -10.62 -6.55
N VAL A 101 -10.54 -10.22 -6.08
CA VAL A 101 -10.07 -8.83 -6.04
C VAL A 101 -8.75 -8.75 -6.77
N ALA A 102 -8.69 -7.87 -7.76
CA ALA A 102 -7.45 -7.48 -8.41
C ALA A 102 -6.77 -6.38 -7.58
N ILE A 103 -5.48 -6.56 -7.29
CA ILE A 103 -4.64 -5.64 -6.53
C ILE A 103 -3.50 -5.21 -7.47
N THR A 104 -3.61 -4.03 -8.05
CA THR A 104 -2.68 -3.50 -9.06
C THR A 104 -1.70 -2.53 -8.41
N TYR A 105 -0.41 -2.71 -8.71
CA TYR A 105 0.64 -1.79 -8.28
C TYR A 105 0.58 -0.50 -9.09
N THR A 106 0.61 0.64 -8.40
CA THR A 106 0.81 1.95 -9.02
C THR A 106 2.07 2.61 -8.46
N ASP A 107 2.53 3.68 -9.08
CA ASP A 107 3.69 4.43 -8.60
C ASP A 107 3.49 4.93 -7.16
N THR A 108 2.29 5.42 -6.87
CA THR A 108 1.93 6.06 -5.60
C THR A 108 1.26 5.12 -4.58
N GLY A 109 0.92 3.88 -4.96
CA GLY A 109 0.10 3.04 -4.12
C GLY A 109 -0.28 1.68 -4.69
N LEU A 110 -1.44 1.22 -4.24
CA LEU A 110 -2.13 0.04 -4.74
C LEU A 110 -3.55 0.45 -5.15
N SER A 111 -4.02 -0.01 -6.30
CA SER A 111 -5.44 0.02 -6.64
C SER A 111 -6.05 -1.36 -6.40
N THR A 112 -7.19 -1.42 -5.73
CA THR A 112 -7.90 -2.66 -5.41
C THR A 112 -9.29 -2.65 -6.01
N ILE A 113 -9.61 -3.63 -6.86
CA ILE A 113 -10.84 -3.66 -7.67
C ILE A 113 -11.50 -5.03 -7.54
N LEU A 114 -12.83 -5.05 -7.34
CA LEU A 114 -13.60 -6.30 -7.40
C LEU A 114 -13.67 -6.80 -8.84
N CYS A 115 -13.10 -7.98 -9.08
CA CYS A 115 -12.76 -8.48 -10.41
C CYS A 115 -13.71 -9.58 -10.91
N ASP A 116 -14.12 -10.47 -10.01
CA ASP A 116 -15.05 -11.56 -10.31
C ASP A 116 -15.84 -11.96 -9.06
N SER A 117 -16.97 -12.64 -9.24
CA SER A 117 -17.70 -13.27 -8.16
C SER A 117 -18.57 -14.44 -8.59
N LEU A 118 -18.75 -15.40 -7.69
CA LEU A 118 -19.70 -16.49 -7.86
C LEU A 118 -20.73 -16.48 -6.74
N ASN A 119 -21.99 -16.69 -7.12
CA ASN A 119 -23.16 -16.66 -6.23
C ASN A 119 -23.37 -15.35 -5.46
N LEU A 120 -22.65 -14.29 -5.82
CA LEU A 120 -23.03 -12.92 -5.48
C LEU A 120 -23.96 -12.47 -6.58
N LYS A 121 -25.22 -12.17 -6.26
CA LYS A 121 -26.14 -11.56 -7.22
C LYS A 121 -25.50 -10.27 -7.72
N GLN A 122 -24.87 -10.33 -8.90
CA GLN A 122 -24.27 -9.20 -9.59
C GLN A 122 -25.16 -8.85 -10.78
N SER A 123 -25.62 -7.61 -10.81
CA SER A 123 -26.19 -7.00 -12.00
C SER A 123 -25.24 -5.91 -12.49
N LYS A 124 -25.53 -5.29 -13.64
CA LYS A 124 -24.79 -4.10 -14.11
C LYS A 124 -24.87 -2.89 -13.16
N SER A 125 -25.80 -2.91 -12.18
CA SER A 125 -26.04 -1.80 -11.24
C SER A 125 -25.96 -2.18 -9.76
N SER A 126 -25.72 -3.45 -9.42
CA SER A 126 -25.74 -3.92 -8.03
C SER A 126 -24.75 -5.05 -7.80
N ILE A 127 -24.06 -4.99 -6.67
CA ILE A 127 -23.26 -6.08 -6.12
C ILE A 127 -23.89 -6.57 -4.82
N HIS A 128 -23.59 -7.82 -4.45
CA HIS A 128 -23.99 -8.36 -3.15
C HIS A 128 -23.56 -7.45 -2.00
N ARG A 129 -24.49 -7.14 -1.10
CA ARG A 129 -24.33 -6.19 0.02
C ARG A 129 -23.09 -6.40 0.90
N LYS A 130 -22.59 -7.64 1.03
CA LYS A 130 -21.41 -7.94 1.85
C LYS A 130 -20.08 -7.87 1.09
N ALA A 131 -20.10 -7.81 -0.25
CA ALA A 131 -18.88 -7.80 -1.03
C ALA A 131 -17.98 -6.58 -0.70
N PRO A 132 -18.51 -5.34 -0.58
CA PRO A 132 -17.69 -4.20 -0.16
C PRO A 132 -17.12 -4.38 1.25
N GLN A 133 -17.89 -4.97 2.17
CA GLN A 133 -17.42 -5.26 3.53
C GLN A 133 -16.27 -6.25 3.52
N TRP A 134 -16.39 -7.36 2.78
CA TRP A 134 -15.31 -8.33 2.67
C TRP A 134 -14.08 -7.69 2.05
N LYS A 135 -14.21 -6.95 0.95
CA LYS A 135 -13.10 -6.21 0.35
C LYS A 135 -12.42 -5.27 1.35
N GLY A 136 -13.20 -4.51 2.12
CA GLY A 136 -12.65 -3.62 3.16
C GLY A 136 -11.81 -4.35 4.21
N THR A 137 -12.10 -5.63 4.49
CA THR A 137 -11.23 -6.44 5.38
C THR A 137 -9.89 -6.77 4.75
N LEU A 138 -9.84 -7.01 3.43
CA LEU A 138 -8.59 -7.18 2.68
C LEU A 138 -7.78 -5.88 2.68
N ASP A 139 -8.42 -4.77 2.33
CA ASP A 139 -7.76 -3.46 2.25
C ASP A 139 -7.14 -3.06 3.59
N SER A 140 -7.83 -3.36 4.70
CA SER A 140 -7.33 -3.13 6.06
C SER A 140 -6.11 -3.99 6.38
N ARG A 141 -6.10 -5.27 5.97
CA ARG A 141 -4.95 -6.16 6.16
C ARG A 141 -3.73 -5.71 5.35
N ILE A 142 -3.95 -5.32 4.10
CA ILE A 142 -2.89 -4.77 3.24
C ILE A 142 -2.28 -3.54 3.91
N ARG A 143 -3.08 -2.59 4.38
CA ARG A 143 -2.60 -1.38 5.09
C ARG A 143 -1.75 -1.72 6.31
N ILE A 144 -2.13 -2.73 7.09
CA ILE A 144 -1.35 -3.16 8.27
C ILE A 144 0.01 -3.71 7.83
N GLU A 145 0.05 -4.58 6.83
CA GLU A 145 1.30 -5.18 6.35
C GLU A 145 2.22 -4.18 5.63
N GLU A 146 1.65 -3.22 4.90
CA GLU A 146 2.35 -2.06 4.32
C GLU A 146 2.98 -1.18 5.40
N GLY A 147 2.23 -0.92 6.48
CA GLY A 147 2.74 -0.18 7.63
C GLY A 147 3.93 -0.88 8.29
N LYS A 148 3.85 -2.20 8.48
CA LYS A 148 4.98 -3.01 9.00
C LYS A 148 6.19 -2.96 8.07
N GLN A 149 5.99 -3.13 6.76
CA GLN A 149 7.08 -3.06 5.78
C GLN A 149 7.75 -1.68 5.78
N SER A 150 6.95 -0.62 5.86
CA SER A 150 7.46 0.75 5.93
C SER A 150 8.31 0.98 7.18
N LEU A 151 7.92 0.43 8.33
CA LEU A 151 8.72 0.51 9.57
C LEU A 151 10.04 -0.25 9.45
N ILE A 152 10.06 -1.41 8.79
CA ILE A 152 11.30 -2.16 8.52
C ILE A 152 12.24 -1.31 7.68
N LEU A 153 11.75 -0.73 6.58
CA LEU A 153 12.56 0.13 5.69
C LEU A 153 13.07 1.40 6.41
N MET A 154 12.27 1.99 7.30
CA MET A 154 12.70 3.12 8.12
C MET A 154 13.80 2.72 9.10
N ASN A 155 13.71 1.54 9.71
CA ASN A 155 14.73 1.02 10.62
C ASN A 155 16.01 0.64 9.85
N GLU A 156 15.91 0.05 8.68
CA GLU A 156 17.06 -0.26 7.81
C GLU A 156 17.76 1.02 7.33
N SER A 157 17.00 2.05 6.95
CA SER A 157 17.57 3.36 6.58
C SER A 157 18.20 4.08 7.77
N SER A 158 17.65 3.93 8.97
CA SER A 158 18.21 4.54 10.19
C SER A 158 19.46 3.79 10.68
N ASN A 159 19.49 2.48 10.41
CA ASN A 159 20.63 1.61 10.65
C ASN A 159 21.65 1.62 9.51
N ASP A 160 21.50 2.49 8.50
CA ASP A 160 22.55 2.71 7.51
C ASP A 160 23.68 3.53 8.15
N ILE A 161 24.38 2.85 9.05
CA ILE A 161 25.66 3.21 9.62
C ILE A 161 26.61 3.67 8.50
N ASN A 162 26.47 3.15 7.27
CA ASN A 162 27.29 3.58 6.14
C ASN A 162 26.94 4.98 5.66
N ALA A 163 25.67 5.43 5.73
CA ALA A 163 25.30 6.81 5.42
C ALA A 163 25.90 7.78 6.44
N ASN A 164 25.85 7.44 7.74
CA ASN A 164 26.47 8.22 8.80
C ASN A 164 28.00 8.25 8.68
N ILE A 165 28.64 7.11 8.37
CA ILE A 165 30.09 7.03 8.11
C ILE A 165 30.45 7.84 6.86
N LYS A 166 29.65 7.78 5.78
CA LYS A 166 29.89 8.53 4.53
C LYS A 166 29.76 10.04 4.74
N ALA A 167 28.79 10.48 5.53
CA ALA A 167 28.67 11.88 5.94
C ALA A 167 29.89 12.31 6.78
N LEU A 168 30.34 11.46 7.71
CA LEU A 168 31.54 11.70 8.51
C LEU A 168 32.82 11.77 7.64
N ASP A 169 32.94 10.91 6.64
CA ASP A 169 34.05 10.91 5.67
C ASP A 169 34.07 12.21 4.84
N LEU A 170 32.90 12.73 4.45
CA LEU A 170 32.79 14.01 3.76
C LEU A 170 33.19 15.19 4.65
N LEU A 171 32.83 15.18 5.93
CA LEU A 171 33.25 16.21 6.88
C LEU A 171 34.77 16.22 7.07
N MET A 172 35.39 15.04 7.18
CA MET A 172 36.84 14.92 7.27
C MET A 172 37.52 15.37 5.97
N LYS A 173 37.01 14.94 4.80
CA LYS A 173 37.56 15.30 3.49
C LYS A 173 37.56 16.81 3.23
N ASN A 174 36.56 17.51 3.74
CA ASN A 174 36.43 18.97 3.62
C ASN A 174 37.08 19.74 4.79
N ASN A 175 37.84 19.06 5.66
CA ASN A 175 38.53 19.64 6.83
C ASN A 175 37.60 20.33 7.85
N TYR A 176 36.32 19.96 7.92
CA TYR A 176 35.40 20.48 8.94
C TYR A 176 35.61 19.84 10.32
N ILE A 177 36.20 18.66 10.35
CA ILE A 177 36.57 17.93 11.57
C ILE A 177 38.01 17.41 11.42
N ASN A 178 38.74 17.35 12.52
CA ASN A 178 40.11 16.83 12.49
C ASN A 178 40.13 15.29 12.58
N LYS A 179 41.28 14.68 12.28
CA LYS A 179 41.44 13.22 12.24
C LYS A 179 41.14 12.54 13.59
N GLU A 180 41.47 13.20 14.70
CA GLU A 180 41.29 12.65 16.04
C GLU A 180 39.79 12.62 16.42
N GLU A 181 39.07 13.70 16.14
CA GLU A 181 37.61 13.79 16.27
C GLU A 181 36.89 12.79 15.37
N TYR A 182 37.33 12.67 14.11
CA TYR A 182 36.81 11.67 13.18
C TYR A 182 36.90 10.25 13.75
N LEU A 183 38.08 9.84 14.25
CA LEU A 183 38.29 8.51 14.81
C LEU A 183 37.45 8.29 16.07
N LYS A 184 37.31 9.31 16.91
CA LYS A 184 36.49 9.28 18.12
C LYS A 184 34.99 9.17 17.84
N ILE A 185 34.49 9.83 16.79
CA ILE A 185 33.08 9.73 16.38
C ILE A 185 32.85 8.37 15.70
N LYS A 186 33.75 7.96 14.81
CA LYS A 186 33.66 6.66 14.10
C LYS A 186 33.66 5.46 15.05
N SER A 187 34.39 5.53 16.16
CA SER A 187 34.41 4.45 17.16
C SER A 187 33.11 4.34 17.97
N ARG A 188 32.30 5.40 18.03
CA ARG A 188 30.99 5.42 18.71
C ARG A 188 29.83 4.98 17.82
N ILE A 189 30.05 4.92 16.50
CA ILE A 189 29.06 4.50 15.49
C ILE A 189 29.09 2.97 15.28
N LYS A 190 30.05 2.26 15.91
CA LYS A 190 30.07 0.79 15.99
C LYS A 190 29.00 0.25 16.92
#